data_AF-J9RKH2-F1
#
_entry.id   AF-J9RKH2-F1
#
_cell.length_a   1.000
_cell.length_b   1.000
_cell.length_c   1.000
_cell.angle_alpha   90.00
_cell.angle_beta   90.00
_cell.angle_gamma   90.00
#
_symmetry.space_group_name_H-M   'P 1'
#
loop_
_entity.id
_entity.type
_entity.pdbx_description
1 polymer ?
#
loop_
_entity_poly.entity_id
_entity_poly.type
_entity_poly.pdbx_seq_one_letter_code
_entity_poly.pdbx_strand_id
1 'polypeptide(L)'
;RALTRVHSIRERVDETLKAHRNEIVALLTRIESKGKGILQHHQIVAEFEAIPEDTRKTLAGGAFAEVLRSTQEAIVVPPWIALALRPRPGVWEYIRLNVQALVVEELRVAE
;
A
#
# COMPACT_ATOMS: atom_id res chain seq x y z
N ARG A 1 17.72 -19.35 -19.61
CA ARG A 1 16.81 -18.91 -18.52
C ARG A 1 16.18 -17.60 -18.97
N ALA A 2 14.92 -17.61 -19.41
CA ALA A 2 14.24 -16.37 -19.80
C ALA A 2 14.01 -15.53 -18.54
N LEU A 3 14.41 -14.26 -18.56
CA LEU A 3 14.05 -13.31 -17.51
C LEU A 3 12.55 -13.03 -17.69
N THR A 4 11.72 -13.70 -16.89
CA THR A 4 10.30 -13.32 -16.76
C THR A 4 10.26 -11.87 -16.31
N ARG A 5 9.48 -11.05 -17.01
CA ARG A 5 9.27 -9.63 -16.67
C ARG A 5 8.92 -9.52 -15.20
N VAL A 6 9.74 -8.83 -14.42
CA VAL A 6 9.40 -8.51 -13.03
C VAL A 6 8.32 -7.43 -13.09
N HIS A 7 7.14 -7.74 -12.57
CA HIS A 7 6.05 -6.78 -12.48
C HIS A 7 6.46 -5.58 -11.61
N SER A 8 6.14 -4.37 -12.07
CA SER A 8 6.38 -3.18 -11.26
C SER A 8 5.50 -3.19 -10.02
N ILE A 9 5.92 -2.48 -8.96
CA ILE A 9 5.12 -2.40 -7.73
C ILE A 9 3.71 -1.87 -7.98
N ARG A 10 3.57 -0.92 -8.93
CA ARG A 10 2.28 -0.42 -9.38
C ARG A 10 1.41 -1.52 -9.96
N GLU A 11 1.93 -2.33 -10.88
CA GLU A 11 1.19 -3.44 -11.51
C GLU A 11 0.72 -4.45 -10.44
N ARG A 12 1.61 -4.81 -9.51
CA ARG A 12 1.30 -5.74 -8.41
C ARG A 12 0.20 -5.22 -7.49
N VAL A 13 0.26 -3.92 -7.14
CA VAL A 13 -0.76 -3.28 -6.29
C VAL A 13 -2.10 -3.17 -7.04
N ASP A 14 -2.08 -2.80 -8.32
CA ASP A 14 -3.29 -2.68 -9.15
C ASP A 14 -4.01 -4.03 -9.33
N GLU A 15 -3.26 -5.11 -9.56
CA GLU A 15 -3.81 -6.47 -9.59
C GLU A 15 -4.43 -6.86 -8.25
N THR A 16 -3.76 -6.54 -7.14
CA THR A 16 -4.28 -6.90 -5.81
C THR A 16 -5.51 -6.06 -5.43
N LEU A 17 -5.57 -4.79 -5.85
CA LEU A 17 -6.74 -3.93 -5.71
C LEU A 17 -7.96 -4.48 -6.44
N LYS A 18 -7.76 -5.09 -7.62
CA LYS A 18 -8.85 -5.75 -8.36
C LYS A 18 -9.31 -7.03 -7.67
N ALA A 19 -8.39 -7.81 -7.10
CA ALA A 19 -8.70 -9.08 -6.46
C ALA A 19 -9.33 -8.93 -5.05
N HIS A 20 -8.89 -7.94 -4.27
CA HIS A 20 -9.27 -7.76 -2.86
C HIS A 20 -9.73 -6.33 -2.57
N ARG A 21 -10.60 -5.82 -3.46
CA ARG A 21 -11.04 -4.42 -3.47
C ARG A 21 -11.61 -3.99 -2.12
N ASN A 22 -12.52 -4.77 -1.56
CA ASN A 22 -13.27 -4.39 -0.36
C ASN A 22 -12.38 -4.37 0.88
N GLU A 23 -11.50 -5.36 0.99
CA GLU A 23 -10.54 -5.51 2.07
C GLU A 23 -9.51 -4.37 2.05
N ILE A 24 -9.01 -4.01 0.87
CA ILE A 24 -8.06 -2.91 0.71
C ILE A 24 -8.74 -1.56 0.97
N VAL A 25 -9.96 -1.34 0.45
CA VAL A 25 -10.75 -0.14 0.75
C VAL A 25 -10.96 0.02 2.25
N ALA A 26 -11.29 -1.07 2.96
CA ALA A 26 -11.48 -1.04 4.40
C ALA A 26 -10.20 -0.58 5.13
N LEU A 27 -9.03 -1.10 4.74
CA LEU A 27 -7.75 -0.63 5.29
C LEU A 27 -7.48 0.84 4.96
N LEU A 28 -7.58 1.22 3.69
CA LEU A 28 -7.25 2.57 3.24
C LEU A 28 -8.18 3.61 3.88
N THR A 29 -9.46 3.29 4.06
CA THR A 29 -10.43 4.15 4.77
C THR A 29 -10.03 4.33 6.24
N ARG A 30 -9.55 3.27 6.91
CA ARG A 30 -9.05 3.37 8.29
C ARG A 30 -7.80 4.24 8.38
N ILE A 31 -6.86 4.07 7.44
CA ILE A 31 -5.65 4.91 7.34
C ILE A 31 -6.04 6.38 7.10
N GLU A 32 -6.96 6.63 6.17
CA GLU A 32 -7.49 7.97 5.87
C GLU A 32 -8.17 8.61 7.09
N SER A 33 -8.90 7.81 7.88
CA SER A 33 -9.61 8.27 9.08
C SER A 33 -8.69 8.80 10.20
N LYS A 34 -7.38 8.51 10.14
CA LYS A 34 -6.40 9.14 11.05
C LYS A 34 -6.17 10.63 10.76
N GLY A 35 -6.71 11.11 9.65
CA GLY A 35 -6.61 12.50 9.24
C GLY A 35 -5.32 12.78 8.46
N LYS A 36 -5.15 14.06 8.12
CA LYS A 36 -3.98 14.52 7.36
C LYS A 36 -2.72 14.42 8.21
N GLY A 37 -1.69 13.74 7.70
CA GLY A 37 -0.43 13.59 8.43
C GLY A 37 0.48 12.52 7.86
N ILE A 38 1.57 12.26 8.61
CA ILE A 38 2.52 11.18 8.34
C ILE A 38 2.21 10.04 9.30
N LEU A 39 2.07 8.83 8.76
CA LEU A 39 2.00 7.58 9.51
C LEU A 39 3.31 6.83 9.34
N GLN A 40 3.91 6.50 10.47
CA GLN A 40 5.11 5.68 10.55
C GLN A 40 4.76 4.19 10.39
N HIS A 41 5.72 3.35 9.98
CA HIS A 41 5.53 1.92 9.75
C HIS A 41 4.72 1.21 10.85
N HIS A 42 5.07 1.42 12.11
CA HIS A 42 4.39 0.78 13.25
C HIS A 42 2.90 1.18 13.36
N GLN A 43 2.54 2.41 12.98
CA GLN A 43 1.14 2.86 12.96
C GLN A 43 0.36 2.21 11.81
N ILE A 44 1.01 2.01 10.65
CA ILE A 44 0.43 1.31 9.50
C ILE A 44 0.16 -0.15 9.86
N VAL A 45 1.13 -0.81 10.51
CA VAL A 45 0.98 -2.19 11.01
C VAL A 45 -0.15 -2.28 12.03
N ALA A 46 -0.23 -1.34 12.97
CA ALA A 46 -1.33 -1.30 13.95
C ALA A 46 -2.71 -1.18 13.29
N GLU A 47 -2.85 -0.39 12.22
CA GLU A 47 -4.11 -0.30 11.48
C GLU A 47 -4.45 -1.58 10.72
N PHE A 48 -3.45 -2.28 10.19
CA PHE A 48 -3.64 -3.61 9.59
C PHE A 48 -4.04 -4.67 10.63
N GLU A 49 -3.46 -4.61 11.83
CA GLU A 49 -3.80 -5.48 12.96
C GLU A 49 -5.15 -5.14 13.61
N ALA A 50 -5.69 -3.95 13.38
CA ALA A 50 -7.01 -3.57 13.86
C ALA A 50 -8.17 -4.03 12.94
N ILE A 51 -7.85 -4.56 11.75
CA ILE A 51 -8.83 -5.10 10.79
C ILE A 51 -9.33 -6.48 11.24
N PRO A 52 -10.61 -6.85 10.95
CA PRO A 52 -11.13 -8.19 11.21
C PRO A 52 -10.21 -9.31 10.70
N GLU A 53 -10.13 -10.40 11.46
CA GLU A 53 -9.17 -11.48 11.20
C GLU A 53 -9.36 -12.12 9.80
N ASP A 54 -10.60 -12.30 9.35
CA ASP A 54 -10.90 -12.87 8.04
C ASP A 54 -10.36 -11.98 6.90
N THR A 55 -10.59 -10.66 6.99
CA THR A 55 -10.03 -9.68 6.06
C THR A 55 -8.50 -9.68 6.10
N ARG A 56 -7.92 -9.78 7.30
CA ARG A 56 -6.46 -9.84 7.46
C ARG A 56 -5.86 -11.08 6.83
N LYS A 57 -6.48 -12.26 7.00
CA LYS A 57 -6.04 -13.53 6.40
C LYS A 57 -6.02 -13.45 4.88
N THR A 58 -7.07 -12.86 4.28
CA THR A 58 -7.15 -12.64 2.84
C THR A 58 -6.00 -11.77 2.34
N LEU A 59 -5.68 -10.69 3.06
CA LEU A 59 -4.60 -9.78 2.66
C LEU A 59 -3.20 -10.30 2.97
N ALA A 60 -3.02 -11.05 4.07
CA ALA A 60 -1.72 -11.47 4.61
C ALA A 60 -0.89 -12.33 3.64
N GLY A 61 -1.55 -13.15 2.82
CA GLY A 61 -0.90 -14.01 1.83
C GLY A 61 -0.63 -13.36 0.46
N GLY A 62 -1.11 -12.14 0.24
CA GLY A 62 -1.08 -11.48 -1.08
C GLY A 62 0.08 -10.51 -1.29
N ALA A 63 0.23 -10.01 -2.51
CA ALA A 63 1.22 -9.00 -2.87
C ALA A 63 1.02 -7.69 -2.08
N PHE A 64 -0.22 -7.37 -1.68
CA PHE A 64 -0.50 -6.19 -0.87
C PHE A 64 0.08 -6.28 0.55
N ALA A 65 0.20 -7.48 1.15
CA ALA A 65 0.89 -7.60 2.42
C ALA A 65 2.40 -7.34 2.30
N GLU A 66 3.02 -7.66 1.16
CA GLU A 66 4.43 -7.29 0.90
C GLU A 66 4.58 -5.76 0.77
N VAL A 67 3.62 -5.09 0.15
CA VAL A 67 3.56 -3.62 0.08
C VAL A 67 3.48 -3.03 1.47
N LEU A 68 2.56 -3.51 2.33
CA LEU A 68 2.44 -3.02 3.70
C LEU A 68 3.70 -3.29 4.53
N ARG A 69 4.29 -4.48 4.42
CA ARG A 69 5.55 -4.83 5.11
C ARG A 69 6.73 -3.97 4.66
N SER A 70 6.78 -3.60 3.38
CA SER A 70 7.86 -2.76 2.84
C SER A 70 7.63 -1.27 3.02
N THR A 71 6.38 -0.83 3.28
CA THR A 71 6.07 0.57 3.55
C THR A 71 6.80 1.07 4.79
N GLN A 72 7.66 2.06 4.65
CA GLN A 72 8.32 2.72 5.78
C GLN A 72 7.46 3.84 6.37
N GLU A 73 6.84 4.62 5.49
CA GLU A 73 6.00 5.75 5.87
C GLU A 73 4.84 5.89 4.88
N ALA A 74 3.73 6.40 5.38
CA ALA A 74 2.58 6.78 4.59
C ALA A 74 2.24 8.25 4.85
N ILE A 75 1.98 9.00 3.79
CA ILE A 75 1.54 10.39 3.86
C ILE A 75 0.07 10.43 3.46
N VAL A 76 -0.79 10.83 4.39
CA VAL A 76 -2.23 10.92 4.18
C VAL A 76 -2.59 12.35 3.86
N VAL A 77 -3.07 12.58 2.63
CA VAL A 77 -3.65 13.84 2.16
C VAL A 77 -4.92 13.50 1.40
N PRO A 78 -6.09 13.42 2.07
CA PRO A 78 -7.32 12.93 1.45
C PRO A 78 -7.62 13.63 0.11
N PRO A 79 -7.98 12.88 -0.96
CA PRO A 79 -8.26 11.43 -0.97
C PRO A 79 -7.04 10.54 -1.26
N TRP A 80 -5.84 11.11 -1.20
CA TRP A 80 -4.60 10.44 -1.55
C TRP A 80 -3.86 9.92 -0.32
N ILE A 81 -3.31 8.72 -0.46
CA ILE A 81 -2.36 8.14 0.48
C ILE A 81 -1.09 7.82 -0.32
N ALA A 82 -0.01 8.54 -0.06
CA ALA A 82 1.30 8.22 -0.62
C ALA A 82 2.03 7.23 0.29
N LEU A 83 2.68 6.22 -0.28
CA LEU A 83 3.45 5.21 0.43
C LEU A 83 4.91 5.27 -0.03
N ALA A 84 5.82 5.33 0.93
CA ALA A 84 7.25 5.17 0.70
C ALA A 84 7.63 3.71 1.00
N LEU A 85 7.95 2.95 -0.03
CA LEU A 85 8.22 1.52 0.03
C LEU A 85 9.73 1.28 0.00
N ARG A 86 10.20 0.38 0.86
CA ARG A 86 11.60 -0.05 0.93
C ARG A 86 11.69 -1.57 0.84
N PRO A 87 11.53 -2.16 -0.36
CA PRO A 87 11.56 -3.61 -0.54
C PRO A 87 12.93 -4.21 -0.25
N ARG A 88 14.02 -3.45 -0.44
CA ARG A 88 15.40 -3.87 -0.17
C ARG A 88 16.22 -2.71 0.41
N PRO A 89 17.29 -2.99 1.17
CA PRO A 89 18.23 -1.95 1.58
C PRO A 89 18.78 -1.19 0.35
N GLY A 90 18.67 0.13 0.37
CA GLY A 90 19.13 1.00 -0.73
C GLY A 90 18.16 1.13 -1.91
N VAL A 91 17.01 0.44 -1.90
CA VAL A 91 16.00 0.53 -2.95
C VAL A 91 14.73 1.14 -2.37
N TRP A 92 14.30 2.26 -2.97
CA TRP A 92 13.08 2.97 -2.61
C TRP A 92 12.14 3.04 -3.81
N GLU A 93 10.87 2.84 -3.55
CA GLU A 93 9.79 3.01 -4.52
C GLU A 93 8.71 3.86 -3.86
N TYR A 94 8.07 4.73 -4.65
CA TYR A 94 7.06 5.65 -4.15
C TYR A 94 5.80 5.46 -4.98
N ILE A 95 4.68 5.26 -4.29
CA ILE A 95 3.38 5.16 -4.93
C ILE A 95 2.38 6.06 -4.21
N ARG A 96 1.32 6.46 -4.90
CA ARG A 96 0.13 7.04 -4.27
C ARG A 96 -1.12 6.30 -4.67
N LEU A 97 -2.04 6.22 -3.73
CA LEU A 97 -3.32 5.54 -3.85
C LEU A 97 -4.43 6.57 -3.67
N ASN A 98 -5.38 6.61 -4.60
CA ASN A 98 -6.62 7.34 -4.40
C ASN A 98 -7.64 6.42 -3.72
N VAL A 99 -8.08 6.75 -2.51
CA VAL A 99 -9.00 5.89 -1.73
C VAL A 99 -10.38 5.79 -2.39
N GLN A 100 -10.83 6.88 -3.04
CA GLN A 100 -12.17 6.97 -3.62
C GLN A 100 -12.23 6.35 -5.02
N ALA A 101 -11.24 6.67 -5.86
CA ALA A 101 -11.15 6.17 -7.24
C ALA A 101 -10.46 4.79 -7.33
N LEU A 102 -9.75 4.36 -6.28
CA LEU A 102 -8.95 3.14 -6.25
C LEU A 102 -7.94 3.04 -7.38
N VAL A 103 -7.26 4.16 -7.62
CA VAL A 103 -6.20 4.29 -8.63
C VAL A 103 -4.85 4.29 -7.94
N VAL A 104 -3.91 3.54 -8.52
CA VAL A 104 -2.49 3.52 -8.13
C VAL A 104 -1.66 4.29 -9.14
N GLU A 105 -0.88 5.24 -8.63
CA GLU A 105 0.09 5.96 -9.42
C GLU A 105 1.49 5.80 -8.83
N GLU A 106 2.47 5.60 -9.70
CA GLU A 106 3.87 5.61 -9.32
C GLU A 106 4.36 7.07 -9.24
N LEU A 107 5.06 7.40 -8.17
CA LEU A 107 5.66 8.70 -7.97
C LEU A 107 7.15 8.64 -8.33
N ARG A 108 7.60 9.60 -9.13
CA ARG A 108 9.02 9.81 -9.40
C ARG A 108 9.57 10.80 -8.37
N VAL A 109 10.78 10.55 -7.90
CA VAL A 109 11.51 11.50 -7.07
C VAL A 109 11.84 12.71 -7.95
N ALA A 110 11.53 13.92 -7.46
CA ALA A 110 11.95 15.14 -8.13
C ALA A 110 13.48 15.26 -8.05
N GLU A 111 14.11 15.64 -9.16
CA GLU A 111 15.55 15.90 -9.25
C GLU A 111 15.97 17.14 -8.47
#